data_AF-A0A924RD92-F1
#
_entry.id   AF-A0A924RD92-F1
#
_cell.length_a   1.000
_cell.length_b   1.000
_cell.length_c   1.000
_cell.angle_alpha   90.00
_cell.angle_beta   90.00
_cell.angle_gamma   90.00
#
_symmetry.space_group_name_H-M   'P 1'
#
loop_
_entity.id
_entity.type
_entity.pdbx_description
1 polymer ?
#
loop_
_entity_poly.entity_id
_entity_poly.type
_entity_poly.pdbx_seq_one_letter_code
_entity_poly.pdbx_strand_id
1 'polypeptide(L)'
;MDAHEHGAGRLRECHACGLVQTLPALPRKAVARCARCAAVLRRRRTDPHDRALAMAITGLMLFALASQMPFMELRIGASAAGAGLATGPEVLNALGAWPMAVAVLVTTIGAPLIKMLATIWVLIGIRMRHPPAHLALVFAWVERLSPWSMVEVFLLGVFVAYTRLIDMAQVEIGGALYALGALMLTMAATDAFMDDAAVWDRLGHSSQVPRGVRLIGCECCDLVVAATETRCPRCRSALHRRIPGSLGQSWALLVAAIVLYIPANMLPVLNLVSFGQDHSSTILGGVIELAASGMWPLAALVFIASVMVPVFKVLGMGILLISTRLGARGYLRERSVIYRVVEAIGRWSMIDVFMISILTALVHLDRLATITPGPGAVCFCLVVILTMLAAMRFDPRLMWDAARRPLA
;
A
#
# COMPACT_ATOMS: atom_id res chain seq x y z
N MET A 1 -21.61 35.11 -2.45
CA MET A 1 -21.54 36.04 -3.62
C MET A 1 -20.89 35.26 -4.75
N ASP A 2 -21.58 34.19 -5.17
CA ASP A 2 -21.00 33.02 -5.83
C ASP A 2 -21.72 32.79 -7.18
N ALA A 3 -21.18 33.31 -8.29
CA ALA A 3 -21.78 33.05 -9.60
C ALA A 3 -20.87 33.18 -10.84
N HIS A 4 -19.57 33.50 -10.74
CA HIS A 4 -18.76 33.81 -11.95
C HIS A 4 -17.51 32.94 -12.25
N GLU A 5 -17.27 31.82 -11.57
CA GLU A 5 -16.07 30.96 -11.82
C GLU A 5 -16.39 29.54 -12.33
N HIS A 6 -17.49 29.31 -13.04
CA HIS A 6 -17.89 27.95 -13.47
C HIS A 6 -17.48 27.54 -14.90
N GLY A 7 -16.68 28.35 -15.61
CA GLY A 7 -16.40 28.13 -17.04
C GLY A 7 -14.99 27.68 -17.44
N ALA A 8 -13.97 27.83 -16.59
CA ALA A 8 -12.59 27.53 -17.00
C ALA A 8 -12.24 26.07 -16.71
N GLY A 9 -12.14 25.26 -17.77
CA GLY A 9 -11.66 23.89 -17.64
C GLY A 9 -10.24 23.86 -17.04
N ARG A 10 -10.00 22.96 -16.09
CA ARG A 10 -8.71 22.86 -15.39
C ARG A 10 -7.78 21.89 -16.09
N LEU A 11 -6.53 22.29 -16.30
CA LEU A 11 -5.51 21.41 -16.87
C LEU A 11 -5.11 20.33 -15.86
N ARG A 12 -5.00 19.08 -16.34
CA ARG A 12 -4.34 17.98 -15.62
C ARG A 12 -3.47 17.16 -16.55
N GLU A 13 -2.30 16.76 -16.05
CA GLU A 13 -1.47 15.74 -16.69
C GLU A 13 -1.95 14.34 -16.26
N CYS A 14 -2.03 13.41 -17.21
CA CYS A 14 -2.30 12.02 -16.88
C CYS A 14 -1.05 11.32 -16.33
N HIS A 15 -1.10 10.81 -15.10
CA HIS A 15 -0.01 10.04 -14.47
C HIS A 15 0.45 8.84 -15.28
N ALA A 16 -0.44 8.19 -16.04
CA ALA A 16 -0.08 6.98 -16.80
C ALA A 16 0.58 7.27 -18.15
N CYS A 17 0.17 8.33 -18.87
CA CYS A 17 0.63 8.57 -20.25
C CYS A 17 1.20 9.96 -20.53
N GLY A 18 1.22 10.84 -19.52
CA GLY A 18 1.75 12.20 -19.61
C GLY A 18 0.95 13.14 -20.51
N LEU A 19 -0.28 12.77 -20.92
CA LEU A 19 -1.15 13.67 -21.69
C LEU A 19 -1.70 14.76 -20.78
N VAL A 20 -1.33 16.01 -21.07
CA VAL A 20 -1.97 17.19 -20.48
C VAL A 20 -3.27 17.46 -21.21
N GLN A 21 -4.38 17.54 -20.47
CA GLN A 21 -5.70 17.78 -21.03
C GLN A 21 -6.53 18.69 -20.12
N THR A 22 -7.44 19.44 -20.74
CA THR A 22 -8.38 20.31 -20.03
C THR A 22 -9.58 19.50 -19.57
N LEU A 23 -9.81 19.45 -18.25
CA LEU A 23 -10.96 18.80 -17.65
C LEU A 23 -12.15 19.76 -17.61
N PRO A 24 -13.33 19.38 -18.15
CA PRO A 24 -14.53 20.17 -17.99
C PRO A 24 -15.01 20.17 -16.54
N ALA A 25 -15.91 21.09 -16.19
CA ALA A 25 -16.60 21.06 -14.92
C ALA A 25 -17.41 19.76 -14.81
N LEU A 26 -17.04 18.88 -13.89
CA LEU A 26 -17.66 17.57 -13.74
C LEU A 26 -18.98 17.69 -12.95
N PRO A 27 -20.09 17.11 -13.42
CA PRO A 27 -21.30 16.98 -12.60
C PRO A 27 -21.07 16.08 -11.37
N ARG A 28 -21.98 16.12 -10.40
CA ARG A 28 -21.88 15.27 -9.19
C ARG A 28 -21.84 13.79 -9.60
N LYS A 29 -20.97 13.00 -8.95
CA LYS A 29 -20.72 11.57 -9.24
C LYS A 29 -20.09 11.26 -10.61
N ALA A 30 -19.64 12.26 -11.37
CA ALA A 30 -18.98 12.02 -12.65
C ALA A 30 -17.50 11.61 -12.51
N VAL A 31 -17.03 10.85 -13.50
CA VAL A 31 -15.63 10.38 -13.59
C VAL A 31 -15.03 10.85 -14.91
N ALA A 32 -13.93 11.58 -14.84
CA ALA A 32 -13.12 11.91 -16.02
C ALA A 32 -12.07 10.82 -16.27
N ARG A 33 -11.94 10.39 -17.53
CA ARG A 33 -10.91 9.44 -17.98
C ARG A 33 -10.02 10.10 -19.03
N CYS A 34 -8.76 9.67 -19.07
CA CYS A 34 -7.81 10.14 -20.06
C CYS A 34 -8.20 9.67 -21.47
N ALA A 35 -8.18 10.60 -22.43
CA ALA A 35 -8.49 10.30 -23.83
C ALA A 35 -7.50 9.32 -24.48
N ARG A 36 -6.27 9.19 -23.96
CA ARG A 36 -5.22 8.33 -24.53
C ARG A 36 -5.17 6.94 -23.91
N CYS A 37 -5.08 6.83 -22.59
CA CYS A 37 -4.88 5.55 -21.89
C CYS A 37 -6.10 5.09 -21.08
N ALA A 38 -7.19 5.86 -21.06
CA ALA A 38 -8.39 5.62 -20.26
C ALA A 38 -8.16 5.55 -18.73
N ALA A 39 -7.00 6.00 -18.23
CA ALA A 39 -6.77 6.15 -16.79
C ALA A 39 -7.74 7.18 -16.19
N VAL A 40 -8.21 6.94 -14.97
CA VAL A 40 -9.08 7.87 -14.25
C VAL A 40 -8.25 9.11 -13.87
N LEU A 41 -8.74 10.30 -14.23
CA LEU A 41 -8.07 11.58 -13.96
C LEU A 41 -8.66 12.31 -12.76
N ARG A 42 -9.99 12.23 -12.60
CA ARG A 42 -10.72 12.85 -11.51
C ARG A 42 -12.05 12.13 -11.32
N ARG A 43 -12.44 11.92 -10.07
CA ARG A 43 -13.78 11.46 -9.68
C ARG A 43 -14.36 12.51 -8.73
N ARG A 44 -15.49 13.11 -9.08
CA ARG A 44 -16.13 14.14 -8.22
C ARG A 44 -17.10 13.47 -7.26
N ARG A 45 -16.84 13.55 -5.94
CA ARG A 45 -17.70 12.95 -4.91
C ARG A 45 -18.78 13.91 -4.41
N THR A 46 -19.83 13.39 -3.76
CA THR A 46 -21.05 14.14 -3.39
C THR A 46 -20.97 14.90 -2.08
N ASP A 47 -20.14 14.47 -1.13
CA ASP A 47 -20.00 15.11 0.18
C ASP A 47 -18.56 15.62 0.33
N PRO A 48 -18.33 16.93 0.60
CA PRO A 48 -16.98 17.48 0.54
C PRO A 48 -16.05 16.92 1.61
N HIS A 49 -16.42 16.97 2.90
CA HIS A 49 -15.43 16.79 3.99
C HIS A 49 -15.99 16.29 5.34
N ASP A 50 -17.26 16.53 5.68
CA ASP A 50 -17.75 16.33 7.05
C ASP A 50 -17.90 14.85 7.44
N ARG A 51 -18.41 14.02 6.53
CA ARG A 51 -18.47 12.57 6.73
C ARG A 51 -17.08 11.95 6.81
N ALA A 52 -16.14 12.42 5.99
CA ALA A 52 -14.76 11.94 6.02
C ALA A 52 -14.10 12.27 7.36
N LEU A 53 -14.32 13.47 7.91
CA LEU A 53 -13.80 13.85 9.23
C LEU A 53 -14.40 12.99 10.34
N ALA A 54 -15.73 12.82 10.34
CA ALA A 54 -16.40 11.98 11.33
C ALA A 54 -15.88 10.53 11.29
N MET A 55 -15.76 9.94 10.09
CA MET A 55 -15.21 8.59 9.93
C MET A 55 -13.75 8.49 10.37
N ALA A 56 -12.92 9.51 10.09
CA ALA A 56 -11.52 9.54 10.52
C ALA A 56 -11.39 9.60 12.05
N ILE A 57 -12.20 10.42 12.72
CA ILE A 57 -12.24 10.51 14.20
C ILE A 57 -12.73 9.19 14.81
N THR A 58 -13.83 8.63 14.29
CA THR A 58 -14.34 7.32 14.74
C THR A 58 -13.27 6.25 14.56
N GLY A 59 -12.59 6.23 13.42
CA GLY A 59 -11.50 5.32 13.20
C GLY A 59 -10.38 5.51 14.24
N LEU A 60 -10.03 6.75 14.62
CA LEU A 60 -8.92 6.99 15.55
C LEU A 60 -9.27 6.45 16.95
N MET A 61 -10.54 6.58 17.35
CA MET A 61 -11.06 5.96 18.58
C MET A 61 -11.03 4.43 18.49
N LEU A 62 -11.45 3.85 17.36
CA LEU A 62 -11.39 2.40 17.13
C LEU A 62 -9.96 1.87 17.13
N PHE A 63 -9.01 2.61 16.57
CA PHE A 63 -7.59 2.27 16.60
C PHE A 63 -7.06 2.25 18.03
N ALA A 64 -7.36 3.28 18.83
CA ALA A 64 -6.97 3.33 20.24
C ALA A 64 -7.61 2.19 21.05
N LEU A 65 -8.85 1.84 20.76
CA LEU A 65 -9.54 0.70 21.37
C LEU A 65 -8.87 -0.63 20.97
N ALA A 66 -8.59 -0.82 19.68
CA ALA A 66 -7.94 -2.01 19.16
C ALA A 66 -6.51 -2.19 19.70
N SER A 67 -5.76 -1.10 19.91
CA SER A 67 -4.39 -1.19 20.42
C SER A 67 -4.29 -1.54 21.91
N GLN A 68 -5.37 -1.40 22.68
CA GLN A 68 -5.40 -1.67 24.12
C GLN A 68 -5.93 -3.06 24.48
N MET A 69 -6.60 -3.75 23.55
CA MET A 69 -7.21 -5.06 23.79
C MET A 69 -6.51 -6.15 22.96
N PRO A 70 -6.51 -7.42 23.43
CA PRO A 70 -6.09 -8.54 22.60
C PRO A 70 -7.13 -8.80 21.50
N PHE A 71 -6.66 -9.15 20.30
CA PHE A 71 -7.54 -9.60 19.20
C PHE A 71 -7.81 -11.10 19.27
N MET A 72 -6.96 -11.87 19.95
CA MET A 72 -7.12 -13.30 20.12
C MET A 72 -6.51 -13.74 21.44
N GLU A 73 -7.22 -14.61 22.15
CA GLU A 73 -6.72 -15.27 23.35
C GLU A 73 -6.65 -16.78 23.08
N LEU A 74 -5.46 -17.32 23.29
CA LEU A 74 -5.20 -18.75 23.23
C LEU A 74 -5.29 -19.29 24.66
N ARG A 75 -6.13 -20.30 24.87
CA ARG A 75 -6.24 -20.99 26.15
C ARG A 75 -5.80 -22.43 25.99
N ILE A 76 -4.66 -22.77 26.56
CA ILE A 76 -4.19 -24.16 26.66
C ILE A 76 -4.04 -24.49 28.15
N GLY A 77 -4.92 -25.35 28.65
CA GLY A 77 -4.97 -25.70 30.07
C GLY A 77 -5.37 -24.51 30.96
N ALA A 78 -4.52 -24.17 31.93
CA ALA A 78 -4.79 -23.11 32.92
C ALA A 78 -4.18 -21.74 32.56
N SER A 79 -3.37 -21.66 31.51
CA SER A 79 -2.73 -20.41 31.06
C SER A 79 -3.53 -19.78 29.92
N ALA A 80 -3.66 -18.45 29.94
CA ALA A 80 -4.26 -17.67 28.88
C ALA A 80 -3.22 -16.73 28.28
N ALA A 81 -3.07 -16.78 26.96
CA ALA A 81 -2.10 -16.02 26.20
C ALA A 81 -2.81 -15.10 25.20
N GLY A 82 -2.79 -13.80 25.43
CA GLY A 82 -3.40 -12.81 24.55
C GLY A 82 -2.43 -12.24 23.52
N ALA A 83 -2.82 -12.21 22.24
CA ALA A 83 -2.11 -11.48 21.20
C ALA A 83 -2.84 -10.17 20.86
N GLY A 84 -2.10 -9.06 20.91
CA GLY A 84 -2.52 -7.72 20.51
C GLY A 84 -1.68 -7.17 19.35
N LEU A 85 -2.01 -5.98 18.85
CA LEU A 85 -1.32 -5.40 17.67
C LEU A 85 0.22 -5.29 17.83
N ALA A 86 0.71 -5.00 19.04
CA ALA A 86 2.13 -4.82 19.32
C ALA A 86 2.88 -6.13 19.61
N THR A 87 2.17 -7.18 20.03
CA THR A 87 2.78 -8.45 20.44
C THR A 87 3.56 -9.13 19.31
N GLY A 88 3.05 -9.07 18.07
CA GLY A 88 3.72 -9.58 16.87
C GLY A 88 5.12 -8.99 16.66
N PRO A 89 5.25 -7.67 16.50
CA PRO A 89 6.54 -6.99 16.42
C PRO A 89 7.48 -7.27 17.61
N GLU A 90 6.97 -7.26 18.84
CA GLU A 90 7.76 -7.49 20.05
C GLU A 90 8.41 -8.87 20.05
N VAL A 91 7.63 -9.92 19.75
CA VAL A 91 8.12 -11.30 19.69
C VAL A 91 9.08 -11.49 18.51
N LEU A 92 8.77 -10.93 17.33
CA LEU A 92 9.68 -10.99 16.18
C LEU A 92 11.04 -10.34 16.47
N ASN A 93 11.04 -9.22 17.21
CA ASN A 93 12.27 -8.55 17.61
C ASN A 93 13.06 -9.39 18.62
N ALA A 94 12.39 -9.98 19.60
CA ALA A 94 13.01 -10.89 20.57
C ALA A 94 13.66 -12.12 19.89
N LEU A 95 13.10 -12.57 18.77
CA LEU A 95 13.60 -13.70 17.98
C LEU A 95 14.66 -13.31 16.93
N GLY A 96 15.14 -12.07 16.92
CA GLY A 96 16.19 -11.59 16.01
C GLY A 96 15.71 -11.25 14.59
N ALA A 97 14.42 -11.43 14.27
CA ALA A 97 13.81 -11.05 13.00
C ALA A 97 13.41 -9.55 12.98
N TRP A 98 14.32 -8.68 13.40
CA TRP A 98 14.07 -7.23 13.53
C TRP A 98 13.58 -6.56 12.24
N PRO A 99 13.99 -6.93 11.00
CA PRO A 99 13.49 -6.26 9.79
C PRO A 99 11.98 -6.49 9.61
N MET A 100 11.51 -7.70 9.93
CA MET A 100 10.09 -8.03 9.90
C MET A 100 9.36 -7.30 11.02
N ALA A 101 9.92 -7.26 12.23
CA ALA A 101 9.34 -6.52 13.35
C ALA A 101 9.09 -5.05 13.00
N VAL A 102 10.09 -4.38 12.41
CA VAL A 102 9.97 -2.99 11.95
C VAL A 102 8.94 -2.87 10.83
N ALA A 103 8.97 -3.75 9.84
CA ALA A 103 8.02 -3.71 8.73
C ALA A 103 6.57 -3.85 9.23
N VAL A 104 6.30 -4.80 10.13
CA VAL A 104 4.97 -5.00 10.72
C VAL A 104 4.58 -3.78 11.55
N LEU A 105 5.43 -3.34 12.49
CA LEU A 105 5.15 -2.18 13.35
C LEU A 105 4.84 -0.91 12.56
N VAL A 106 5.63 -0.61 11.53
CA VAL A 106 5.45 0.59 10.70
C VAL A 106 4.17 0.49 9.88
N THR A 107 3.79 -0.67 9.36
CA THR A 107 2.63 -0.81 8.47
C THR A 107 1.30 -1.02 9.19
N THR A 108 1.31 -1.59 10.40
CA THR A 108 0.09 -1.88 11.19
C THR A 108 -0.23 -0.81 12.23
N ILE A 109 0.79 -0.19 12.83
CA ILE A 109 0.61 0.82 13.89
C ILE A 109 1.02 2.20 13.38
N GLY A 110 2.26 2.36 12.91
CA GLY A 110 2.82 3.67 12.56
C GLY A 110 2.07 4.38 11.43
N ALA A 111 1.99 3.75 10.25
CA ALA A 111 1.40 4.34 9.06
C ALA A 111 -0.11 4.63 9.21
N PRO A 112 -0.95 3.72 9.74
CA PRO A 112 -2.36 4.02 9.99
C PRO A 112 -2.55 5.17 10.98
N LEU A 113 -1.84 5.18 12.12
CA LEU A 113 -1.97 6.24 13.11
C LEU A 113 -1.59 7.61 12.53
N ILE A 114 -0.45 7.70 11.85
CA ILE A 114 0.00 8.93 11.20
C ILE A 114 -0.99 9.36 10.11
N LYS A 115 -1.47 8.44 9.26
CA LYS A 115 -2.47 8.73 8.23
C LYS A 115 -3.72 9.34 8.85
N MET A 116 -4.25 8.76 9.92
CA MET A 116 -5.50 9.19 10.53
C MET A 116 -5.36 10.54 11.23
N LEU A 117 -4.32 10.72 12.04
CA LEU A 117 -4.04 12.00 12.69
C LEU A 117 -3.84 13.12 11.66
N ALA A 118 -3.07 12.86 10.61
CA ALA A 118 -2.81 13.84 9.56
C ALA A 118 -4.06 14.16 8.73
N THR A 119 -4.90 13.17 8.41
CA THR A 119 -6.18 13.40 7.73
C THR A 119 -7.13 14.24 8.58
N ILE A 120 -7.27 13.93 9.88
CA ILE A 120 -8.08 14.74 10.81
C ILE A 120 -7.55 16.17 10.87
N TRP A 121 -6.23 16.34 11.01
CA TRP A 121 -5.58 17.64 11.06
C TRP A 121 -5.84 18.46 9.79
N VAL A 122 -5.68 17.86 8.61
CA VAL A 122 -5.95 18.51 7.32
C VAL A 122 -7.43 18.88 7.19
N LEU A 123 -8.35 17.96 7.49
CA LEU A 123 -9.79 18.20 7.36
C LEU A 123 -10.32 19.27 8.34
N ILE A 124 -9.75 19.36 9.55
CA ILE A 124 -10.03 20.47 10.48
C ILE A 124 -9.41 21.77 9.95
N GLY A 125 -8.16 21.73 9.50
CA GLY A 125 -7.42 22.89 9.01
C GLY A 125 -8.05 23.57 7.79
N ILE A 126 -8.62 22.80 6.85
CA ILE A 126 -9.31 23.37 5.67
C ILE A 126 -10.63 24.07 6.01
N ARG A 127 -11.17 23.89 7.22
CA ARG A 127 -12.34 24.64 7.70
C ARG A 127 -12.00 26.05 8.17
N MET A 128 -10.72 26.34 8.40
CA MET A 128 -10.27 27.70 8.74
C MET A 128 -10.46 28.62 7.52
N ARG A 129 -10.77 29.90 7.77
CA ARG A 129 -10.91 30.91 6.69
C ARG A 129 -9.67 31.02 5.80
N HIS A 130 -8.49 30.85 6.40
CA HIS A 130 -7.19 30.85 5.71
C HIS A 130 -6.41 29.60 6.12
N PRO A 131 -6.45 28.52 5.33
CA PRO A 131 -5.71 27.31 5.65
C PRO A 131 -4.20 27.59 5.61
N PRO A 132 -3.43 27.25 6.65
CA PRO A 132 -2.00 27.50 6.66
C PRO A 132 -1.27 26.63 5.62
N ALA A 133 -0.21 27.19 5.02
CA ALA A 133 0.51 26.56 3.91
C ALA A 133 1.14 25.20 4.24
N HIS A 134 1.41 24.91 5.52
CA HIS A 134 1.94 23.60 5.93
C HIS A 134 0.94 22.46 5.73
N LEU A 135 -0.37 22.72 5.68
CA LEU A 135 -1.39 21.68 5.46
C LEU A 135 -1.23 21.00 4.10
N ALA A 136 -0.80 21.74 3.08
CA ALA A 136 -0.50 21.19 1.77
C ALA A 136 0.69 20.21 1.84
N LEU A 137 1.69 20.48 2.68
CA LEU A 137 2.79 19.54 2.90
C LEU A 137 2.33 18.31 3.67
N VAL A 138 1.51 18.48 4.72
CA VAL A 138 0.96 17.36 5.50
C VAL A 138 0.12 16.44 4.62
N PHE A 139 -0.77 17.00 3.79
CA PHE A 139 -1.60 16.20 2.89
C PHE A 139 -0.79 15.46 1.82
N ALA A 140 0.30 16.06 1.32
CA ALA A 140 1.25 15.38 0.44
C ALA A 140 1.89 14.14 1.11
N TRP A 141 2.17 14.21 2.41
CA TRP A 141 2.67 13.06 3.17
C TRP A 141 1.59 12.00 3.39
N VAL A 142 0.33 12.40 3.63
CA VAL A 142 -0.81 11.47 3.74
C VAL A 142 -0.96 10.64 2.47
N GLU A 143 -0.94 11.25 1.29
CA GLU A 143 -1.04 10.53 0.02
C GLU A 143 0.11 9.54 -0.18
N ARG A 144 1.34 9.92 0.20
CA ARG A 144 2.52 9.04 0.11
C ARG A 144 2.48 7.88 1.12
N LEU A 145 1.89 8.11 2.28
CA LEU A 145 1.80 7.12 3.36
C LEU A 145 0.60 6.18 3.19
N SER A 146 -0.44 6.59 2.47
CA SER A 146 -1.66 5.80 2.27
C SER A 146 -1.41 4.35 1.78
N PRO A 147 -0.50 4.10 0.81
CA PRO A 147 -0.18 2.73 0.39
C PRO A 147 0.43 1.83 1.48
N TRP A 148 1.04 2.44 2.50
CA TRP A 148 1.71 1.75 3.61
C TRP A 148 0.76 1.44 4.77
N SER A 149 -0.44 2.00 4.77
CA SER A 149 -1.48 1.71 5.76
C SER A 149 -2.18 0.40 5.41
N MET A 150 -1.71 -0.71 5.98
CA MET A 150 -2.08 -2.06 5.55
C MET A 150 -3.03 -2.77 6.53
N VAL A 151 -3.89 -2.03 7.25
CA VAL A 151 -4.80 -2.61 8.27
C VAL A 151 -5.67 -3.73 7.71
N GLU A 152 -6.22 -3.57 6.49
CA GLU A 152 -7.02 -4.62 5.86
C GLU A 152 -6.23 -5.89 5.53
N VAL A 153 -4.96 -5.74 5.16
CA VAL A 153 -4.06 -6.85 4.83
C VAL A 153 -3.66 -7.57 6.12
N PHE A 154 -3.46 -6.82 7.21
CA PHE A 154 -3.25 -7.36 8.54
C PHE A 154 -4.46 -8.17 9.03
N LEU A 155 -5.68 -7.65 8.87
CA LEU A 155 -6.91 -8.37 9.25
C LEU A 155 -7.05 -9.70 8.50
N LEU A 156 -6.71 -9.73 7.20
CA LEU A 156 -6.64 -10.97 6.43
C LEU A 156 -5.56 -11.93 6.95
N GLY A 157 -4.39 -11.41 7.34
CA GLY A 157 -3.35 -12.19 7.99
C GLY A 157 -3.81 -12.82 9.32
N VAL A 158 -4.57 -12.08 10.14
CA VAL A 158 -5.21 -12.60 11.36
C VAL A 158 -6.20 -13.71 11.03
N PHE A 159 -7.03 -13.53 10.01
CA PHE A 159 -7.99 -14.54 9.59
C PHE A 159 -7.29 -15.85 9.16
N VAL A 160 -6.24 -15.76 8.34
CA VAL A 160 -5.46 -16.93 7.93
C VAL A 160 -4.78 -17.60 9.12
N ALA A 161 -4.18 -16.82 10.03
CA ALA A 161 -3.58 -17.35 11.25
C ALA A 161 -4.62 -18.06 12.16
N TYR A 162 -5.81 -17.49 12.31
CA TYR A 162 -6.92 -18.08 13.04
C TYR A 162 -7.32 -19.44 12.46
N THR A 163 -7.49 -19.53 11.13
CA THR A 163 -7.85 -20.81 10.48
C THR A 163 -6.82 -21.89 10.68
N ARG A 164 -5.54 -21.54 10.86
CA ARG A 164 -4.47 -22.50 11.13
C ARG A 164 -4.44 -22.97 12.58
N LEU A 165 -4.91 -22.15 13.51
CA LEU A 165 -4.82 -22.40 14.95
C LEU A 165 -6.04 -23.13 15.52
N ILE A 166 -7.22 -22.95 14.94
CA ILE A 166 -8.46 -23.59 15.42
C ILE A 166 -8.40 -25.13 15.36
N ASP A 167 -7.59 -25.70 14.45
CA ASP A 167 -7.39 -27.13 14.35
C ASP A 167 -6.54 -27.69 15.52
N MET A 168 -5.80 -26.81 16.21
CA MET A 168 -4.83 -27.20 17.24
C MET A 168 -5.28 -26.83 18.65
N ALA A 169 -6.10 -25.79 18.82
CA ALA A 169 -6.44 -25.25 20.13
C ALA A 169 -7.80 -24.53 20.17
N GLN A 170 -8.31 -24.29 21.39
CA GLN A 170 -9.45 -23.40 21.60
C GLN A 170 -9.01 -21.95 21.48
N VAL A 171 -9.53 -21.28 20.46
CA VAL A 171 -9.19 -19.89 20.13
C VAL A 171 -10.39 -19.00 20.42
N GLU A 172 -10.25 -18.10 21.39
CA GLU A 172 -11.28 -17.12 21.71
C GLU A 172 -11.00 -15.80 20.98
N ILE A 173 -12.00 -15.27 20.28
CA ILE A 173 -11.89 -14.01 19.54
C ILE A 173 -12.05 -12.84 20.51
N GLY A 174 -11.02 -12.00 20.59
CA GLY A 174 -11.01 -10.82 21.46
C GLY A 174 -11.71 -9.60 20.85
N GLY A 175 -12.09 -8.64 21.71
CA GLY A 175 -12.76 -7.40 21.32
C GLY A 175 -11.99 -6.57 20.28
N ALA A 176 -10.66 -6.65 20.26
CA ALA A 176 -9.85 -5.87 19.31
C ALA A 176 -10.06 -6.31 17.85
N LEU A 177 -10.45 -7.58 17.59
CA LEU A 177 -10.71 -8.02 16.21
C LEU A 177 -11.91 -7.30 15.61
N TYR A 178 -12.98 -7.13 16.40
CA TYR A 178 -14.15 -6.35 15.98
C TYR A 178 -13.81 -4.87 15.80
N ALA A 179 -13.01 -4.31 16.70
CA ALA A 179 -12.52 -2.94 16.58
C ALA A 179 -11.65 -2.74 15.31
N LEU A 180 -10.80 -3.71 14.96
CA LEU A 180 -10.00 -3.72 13.73
C LEU A 180 -10.88 -3.84 12.48
N GLY A 181 -11.90 -4.70 12.50
CA GLY A 181 -12.87 -4.80 11.40
C GLY A 181 -13.64 -3.48 11.19
N ALA A 182 -14.10 -2.87 12.27
CA ALA A 182 -14.74 -1.56 12.21
C ALA A 182 -13.75 -0.46 11.77
N LEU A 183 -12.48 -0.53 12.19
CA LEU A 183 -11.42 0.38 11.75
C LEU A 183 -11.19 0.26 10.23
N MET A 184 -11.09 -0.95 9.70
CA MET A 184 -10.97 -1.18 8.26
C MET A 184 -12.13 -0.51 7.50
N LEU A 185 -13.37 -0.72 7.96
CA LEU A 185 -14.56 -0.14 7.33
C LEU A 185 -14.57 1.39 7.42
N THR A 186 -14.20 1.97 8.56
CA THR A 186 -14.16 3.44 8.74
C THR A 186 -13.03 4.09 7.96
N MET A 187 -11.87 3.44 7.83
CA MET A 187 -10.78 3.87 6.95
C MET A 187 -11.20 3.83 5.48
N ALA A 188 -11.80 2.72 5.04
CA ALA A 188 -12.35 2.60 3.69
C ALA A 188 -13.44 3.64 3.42
N ALA A 189 -14.31 3.91 4.40
CA ALA A 189 -15.32 4.96 4.32
C ALA A 189 -14.70 6.36 4.24
N THR A 190 -13.63 6.63 4.99
CA THR A 190 -12.88 7.90 4.93
C THR A 190 -12.33 8.11 3.53
N ASP A 191 -11.62 7.12 2.98
CA ASP A 191 -11.09 7.17 1.60
C ASP A 191 -12.22 7.19 0.55
N ALA A 192 -13.40 6.63 0.87
CA ALA A 192 -14.58 6.64 0.01
C ALA A 192 -15.33 7.99 0.00
N PHE A 193 -15.29 8.74 1.09
CA PHE A 193 -15.95 10.04 1.20
C PHE A 193 -15.03 11.20 0.85
N MET A 194 -13.71 11.05 1.06
CA MET A 194 -12.73 12.08 0.76
C MET A 194 -12.60 12.33 -0.76
N ASP A 195 -12.75 13.59 -1.17
CA ASP A 195 -12.43 14.07 -2.51
C ASP A 195 -11.07 14.79 -2.45
N ASP A 196 -9.99 14.04 -2.70
CA ASP A 196 -8.60 14.52 -2.61
C ASP A 196 -8.40 15.77 -3.47
N ALA A 197 -9.00 15.78 -4.67
CA ALA A 197 -8.94 16.92 -5.56
C ALA A 197 -9.61 18.16 -4.95
N ALA A 198 -10.74 18.00 -4.25
CA ALA A 198 -11.40 19.11 -3.56
C ALA A 198 -10.60 19.62 -2.36
N VAL A 199 -9.97 18.74 -1.56
CA VAL A 199 -9.07 19.12 -0.45
C VAL A 199 -7.92 19.95 -1.00
N TRP A 200 -7.28 19.44 -2.03
CA TRP A 200 -6.24 20.15 -2.76
C TRP A 200 -6.75 21.51 -3.25
N ASP A 201 -7.92 21.56 -3.91
CA ASP A 201 -8.48 22.80 -4.48
C ASP A 201 -8.71 23.88 -3.41
N ARG A 202 -9.05 23.46 -2.17
CA ARG A 202 -9.15 24.34 -1.00
C ARG A 202 -7.81 24.81 -0.45
N LEU A 203 -6.78 23.97 -0.52
CA LEU A 203 -5.41 24.31 -0.09
C LEU A 203 -4.70 25.29 -1.07
N GLY A 204 -5.41 25.76 -2.11
CA GLY A 204 -5.02 26.89 -2.94
C GLY A 204 -4.23 26.53 -4.20
N HIS A 205 -3.85 27.59 -4.92
CA HIS A 205 -3.13 27.66 -6.20
C HIS A 205 -3.87 27.07 -7.41
N SER A 206 -4.69 27.91 -8.05
CA SER A 206 -5.07 27.72 -9.45
C SER A 206 -3.98 28.33 -10.33
N SER A 207 -3.26 27.51 -11.08
CA SER A 207 -2.27 28.00 -12.04
C SER A 207 -2.97 28.47 -13.31
N GLN A 208 -3.01 29.78 -13.52
CA GLN A 208 -3.19 30.33 -14.87
C GLN A 208 -1.85 30.18 -15.58
N VAL A 209 -1.70 29.14 -16.40
CA VAL A 209 -0.43 28.91 -17.10
C VAL A 209 -0.41 29.68 -18.42
N PRO A 210 0.65 30.47 -18.71
CA PRO A 210 0.76 31.19 -19.98
C PRO A 210 0.74 30.24 -21.18
N ARG A 211 0.10 30.68 -22.27
CA ARG A 211 0.11 29.93 -23.53
C ARG A 211 1.54 29.90 -24.11
N GLY A 212 1.90 28.78 -24.72
CA GLY A 212 3.20 28.62 -25.40
C GLY A 212 4.36 28.15 -24.52
N VAL A 213 4.15 27.98 -23.21
CA VAL A 213 5.17 27.43 -22.30
C VAL A 213 4.97 25.91 -22.16
N ARG A 214 6.06 25.16 -22.01
CA ARG A 214 5.98 23.73 -21.70
C ARG A 214 5.35 23.55 -20.32
N LEU A 215 4.44 22.59 -20.21
CA LEU A 215 3.70 22.31 -18.98
C LEU A 215 4.24 21.05 -18.29
N ILE A 216 4.20 21.05 -16.96
CA ILE A 216 4.52 19.89 -16.12
C ILE A 216 3.44 19.76 -15.05
N GLY A 217 2.87 18.56 -14.90
CA GLY A 217 2.00 18.18 -13.78
C GLY A 217 2.80 17.73 -12.57
N CYS A 218 2.44 18.24 -11.40
CA CYS A 218 2.95 17.73 -10.14
C CYS A 218 2.46 16.30 -9.89
N GLU A 219 3.38 15.37 -9.59
CA GLU A 219 3.06 13.96 -9.28
C GLU A 219 2.34 13.78 -7.94
N CYS A 220 2.40 14.78 -7.06
CA CYS A 220 1.74 14.72 -5.76
C CYS A 220 0.33 15.28 -5.81
N CYS A 221 0.15 16.53 -6.25
CA CYS A 221 -1.14 17.24 -6.12
C CYS A 221 -1.84 17.53 -7.45
N ASP A 222 -1.35 16.97 -8.56
CA ASP A 222 -1.86 17.08 -9.94
C ASP A 222 -1.93 18.51 -10.50
N LEU A 223 -1.31 19.48 -9.82
CA LEU A 223 -1.27 20.86 -10.28
C LEU A 223 -0.34 20.96 -11.49
N VAL A 224 -0.87 21.45 -12.62
CA VAL A 224 -0.10 21.71 -13.83
C VAL A 224 0.50 23.10 -13.75
N VAL A 225 1.82 23.20 -13.85
CA VAL A 225 2.54 24.48 -13.81
C VAL A 225 3.46 24.61 -15.02
N ALA A 226 4.04 25.80 -15.21
CA ALA A 226 5.06 26.01 -16.22
C ALA A 226 6.33 25.21 -15.88
N ALA A 227 6.98 24.65 -16.90
CA ALA A 227 8.17 23.83 -16.76
C ALA A 227 9.41 24.58 -16.23
N THR A 228 9.32 25.90 -16.05
CA THR A 228 10.35 26.75 -15.44
C THR A 228 10.39 26.63 -13.92
N GLU A 229 9.30 26.18 -13.30
CA GLU A 229 9.21 26.02 -11.85
C GLU A 229 9.95 24.76 -11.39
N THR A 230 10.75 24.88 -10.33
CA THR A 230 11.48 23.75 -9.73
C THR A 230 10.74 23.09 -8.57
N ARG A 231 9.82 23.82 -7.92
CA ARG A 231 9.00 23.33 -6.82
C ARG A 231 7.54 23.66 -7.04
N CYS A 232 6.66 22.75 -6.64
CA CYS A 232 5.23 22.96 -6.74
C CYS A 232 4.80 24.09 -5.80
N PRO A 233 4.11 25.14 -6.30
CA PRO A 233 3.68 26.25 -5.44
C PRO A 233 2.60 25.82 -4.41
N ARG A 234 1.92 24.68 -4.66
CA ARG A 234 0.91 24.12 -3.76
C ARG A 234 1.51 23.21 -2.69
N CYS A 235 2.04 22.04 -3.08
CA CYS A 235 2.51 21.02 -2.13
C CYS A 235 4.03 21.10 -1.83
N ARG A 236 4.76 22.03 -2.47
CA ARG A 236 6.21 22.21 -2.34
C ARG A 236 7.07 21.01 -2.71
N SER A 237 6.49 19.98 -3.33
CA SER A 237 7.25 18.87 -3.90
C SER A 237 8.15 19.36 -5.02
N ALA A 238 9.30 18.69 -5.20
CA ALA A 238 10.19 18.96 -6.32
C ALA A 238 9.51 18.54 -7.63
N LEU A 239 9.46 19.47 -8.58
CA LEU A 239 8.85 19.25 -9.89
C LEU A 239 9.87 18.66 -10.84
N HIS A 240 9.49 17.56 -11.48
CA HIS A 240 10.29 16.94 -12.52
C HIS A 240 9.38 16.56 -13.67
N ARG A 241 9.86 16.69 -14.91
CA ARG A 241 9.11 16.24 -16.08
C ARG A 241 8.91 14.72 -16.05
N ARG A 242 9.95 14.00 -15.60
CA ARG A 242 9.97 12.56 -15.35
C ARG A 242 10.79 12.30 -14.11
N ILE A 243 10.46 11.24 -13.38
CA ILE A 243 11.19 10.85 -12.17
C ILE A 243 12.68 10.60 -12.53
N PRO A 244 13.62 11.34 -11.93
CA PRO A 244 15.04 11.21 -12.25
C PRO A 244 15.56 9.80 -11.98
N GLY A 245 16.17 9.18 -12.98
CA GLY A 245 16.76 7.84 -12.85
C GLY A 245 15.74 6.71 -12.61
N SER A 246 14.44 6.94 -12.84
CA SER A 246 13.36 5.99 -12.57
C SER A 246 13.64 4.57 -13.12
N LEU A 247 14.02 4.46 -14.39
CA LEU A 247 14.33 3.15 -14.99
C LEU A 247 15.49 2.45 -14.29
N GLY A 248 16.55 3.18 -13.96
CA GLY A 248 17.72 2.61 -13.29
C GLY A 248 17.41 2.17 -11.85
N GLN A 249 16.69 3.01 -11.09
CA GLN A 249 16.26 2.70 -9.73
C GLN A 249 15.32 1.49 -9.70
N SER A 250 14.32 1.46 -10.59
CA SER A 250 13.38 0.33 -10.69
C SER A 250 14.07 -0.96 -11.12
N TRP A 251 15.06 -0.91 -12.04
CA TRP A 251 15.89 -2.07 -12.38
C TRP A 251 16.71 -2.57 -11.20
N ALA A 252 17.41 -1.67 -10.49
CA ALA A 252 18.25 -2.04 -9.35
C ALA A 252 17.42 -2.72 -8.24
N LEU A 253 16.25 -2.15 -7.91
CA LEU A 253 15.32 -2.72 -6.94
C LEU A 253 14.74 -4.06 -7.39
N LEU A 254 14.38 -4.19 -8.68
CA LEU A 254 13.85 -5.43 -9.24
C LEU A 254 14.91 -6.55 -9.24
N VAL A 255 16.14 -6.26 -9.64
CA VAL A 255 17.24 -7.23 -9.63
C VAL A 255 17.57 -7.66 -8.20
N ALA A 256 17.63 -6.72 -7.25
CA ALA A 256 17.81 -7.05 -5.84
C ALA A 256 16.68 -7.96 -5.32
N ALA A 257 15.43 -7.70 -5.70
CA ALA A 257 14.29 -8.55 -5.36
C ALA A 257 14.41 -9.95 -5.98
N ILE A 258 14.83 -10.08 -7.24
CA ILE A 258 15.05 -11.38 -7.90
C ILE A 258 16.12 -12.18 -7.18
N VAL A 259 17.25 -11.56 -6.83
CA VAL A 259 18.35 -12.21 -6.10
C VAL A 259 17.89 -12.71 -4.74
N LEU A 260 17.10 -11.92 -4.00
CA LEU A 260 16.56 -12.31 -2.69
C LEU A 260 15.40 -13.30 -2.78
N TYR A 261 14.71 -13.41 -3.92
CA TYR A 261 13.62 -14.36 -4.11
C TYR A 261 14.10 -15.81 -4.10
N ILE A 262 15.33 -16.07 -4.56
CA ILE A 262 15.94 -17.41 -4.53
C ILE A 262 16.10 -17.91 -3.08
N PRO A 263 16.86 -17.24 -2.19
CA PRO A 263 16.99 -17.68 -0.80
C PRO A 263 15.65 -17.63 -0.05
N ALA A 264 14.74 -16.71 -0.37
CA ALA A 264 13.40 -16.68 0.25
C ALA A 264 12.60 -17.97 0.05
N ASN A 265 12.76 -18.66 -1.09
CA ASN A 265 12.06 -19.91 -1.39
C ASN A 265 12.87 -21.16 -1.00
N MET A 266 14.20 -21.05 -0.91
CA MET A 266 15.09 -22.17 -0.58
C MET A 266 15.33 -22.33 0.93
N LEU A 267 15.32 -21.22 1.67
CA LEU A 267 15.54 -21.23 3.11
C LEU A 267 14.24 -21.51 3.87
N PRO A 268 14.33 -22.06 5.09
CA PRO A 268 13.15 -22.27 5.92
C PRO A 268 12.53 -20.92 6.29
N VAL A 269 11.22 -20.86 6.16
CA VAL A 269 10.41 -19.69 6.53
C VAL A 269 9.90 -19.81 7.95
N LEU A 270 9.64 -21.04 8.39
CA LEU A 270 9.16 -21.34 9.72
C LEU A 270 9.97 -22.53 10.26
N ASN A 271 10.55 -22.37 11.44
CA ASN A 271 11.12 -23.48 12.19
C ASN A 271 10.18 -23.78 13.35
N LEU A 272 9.63 -25.00 13.37
CA LEU A 272 8.86 -25.54 14.48
C LEU A 272 9.77 -26.45 15.29
N VAL A 273 10.03 -26.08 16.54
CA VAL A 273 10.68 -26.98 17.49
C VAL A 273 9.59 -27.53 18.42
N SER A 274 9.34 -28.84 18.31
CA SER A 274 8.38 -29.57 19.14
C SER A 274 9.04 -30.85 19.68
N PHE A 275 8.99 -31.06 21.00
CA PHE A 275 9.57 -32.22 21.69
C PHE A 275 11.02 -32.57 21.30
N GLY A 276 11.85 -31.55 21.03
CA GLY A 276 13.27 -31.73 20.67
C GLY A 276 13.54 -32.15 19.22
N GLN A 277 12.52 -32.27 18.37
CA GLN A 277 12.67 -32.42 16.92
C GLN A 277 12.46 -31.07 16.22
N ASP A 278 13.38 -30.72 15.33
CA ASP A 278 13.33 -29.52 14.50
C ASP A 278 12.63 -29.85 13.18
N HIS A 279 11.45 -29.25 12.97
CA HIS A 279 10.76 -29.31 11.69
C HIS A 279 10.84 -27.94 11.02
N SER A 280 11.76 -27.84 10.06
CA SER A 280 12.00 -26.63 9.28
C SER A 280 11.26 -26.73 7.94
N SER A 281 10.28 -25.84 7.71
CA SER A 281 9.47 -25.85 6.47
C SER A 281 9.78 -24.62 5.61
N THR A 282 10.07 -24.85 4.33
CA THR A 282 10.11 -23.79 3.30
C THR A 282 8.68 -23.36 2.94
N ILE A 283 8.52 -22.27 2.16
CA ILE A 283 7.20 -21.83 1.66
C ILE A 283 6.49 -22.98 0.93
N LEU A 284 7.18 -23.59 -0.03
CA LEU A 284 6.61 -24.68 -0.82
C LEU A 284 6.42 -25.94 0.00
N GLY A 285 7.34 -26.23 0.93
CA GLY A 285 7.20 -27.34 1.88
C GLY A 285 5.93 -27.20 2.72
N GLY A 286 5.68 -26.01 3.27
CA GLY A 286 4.45 -25.72 4.03
C GLY A 286 3.18 -25.86 3.19
N VAL A 287 3.20 -25.42 1.92
CA VAL A 287 2.07 -25.63 1.00
C VAL A 287 1.78 -27.11 0.76
N ILE A 288 2.84 -27.92 0.55
CA ILE A 288 2.69 -29.36 0.31
C ILE A 288 2.14 -30.07 1.56
N GLU A 289 2.63 -29.71 2.74
CA GLU A 289 2.18 -30.25 4.03
C GLU A 289 0.69 -29.93 4.28
N LEU A 290 0.28 -28.68 4.06
CA LEU A 290 -1.12 -28.24 4.15
C LEU A 290 -2.03 -28.96 3.14
N ALA A 291 -1.53 -29.22 1.93
CA ALA A 291 -2.29 -29.96 0.92
C ALA A 291 -2.43 -31.45 1.31
N ALA A 292 -1.38 -32.05 1.86
CA ALA A 292 -1.37 -33.43 2.33
C ALA A 292 -2.30 -33.65 3.52
N SER A 293 -2.47 -32.65 4.39
CA SER A 293 -3.42 -32.68 5.52
C SER A 293 -4.87 -32.40 5.11
N GLY A 294 -5.17 -32.30 3.81
CA GLY A 294 -6.51 -32.05 3.29
C GLY A 294 -6.97 -30.60 3.33
N MET A 295 -6.13 -29.66 3.81
CA MET A 295 -6.43 -28.22 3.90
C MET A 295 -6.16 -27.49 2.57
N TRP A 296 -6.73 -28.00 1.47
CA TRP A 296 -6.55 -27.46 0.12
C TRP A 296 -6.78 -25.94 -0.02
N PRO A 297 -7.82 -25.33 0.58
CA PRO A 297 -8.03 -23.89 0.47
C PRO A 297 -6.89 -23.07 1.09
N LEU A 298 -6.35 -23.52 2.21
CA LEU A 298 -5.25 -22.83 2.91
C LEU A 298 -3.94 -22.99 2.14
N ALA A 299 -3.65 -24.20 1.64
CA ALA A 299 -2.50 -24.46 0.77
C ALA A 299 -2.51 -23.57 -0.49
N ALA A 300 -3.67 -23.46 -1.16
CA ALA A 300 -3.84 -22.61 -2.33
C ALA A 300 -3.64 -21.13 -1.99
N LEU A 301 -4.18 -20.67 -0.86
CA LEU A 301 -4.03 -19.30 -0.40
C LEU A 301 -2.56 -18.93 -0.19
N VAL A 302 -1.80 -19.75 0.56
CA VAL A 302 -0.37 -19.52 0.81
C VAL A 302 0.43 -19.59 -0.48
N PHE A 303 0.16 -20.57 -1.35
CA PHE A 303 0.85 -20.69 -2.65
C PHE A 303 0.64 -19.45 -3.55
N ILE A 304 -0.60 -18.99 -3.66
CA ILE A 304 -0.94 -17.83 -4.48
C ILE A 304 -0.28 -16.57 -3.91
N ALA A 305 -0.40 -16.34 -2.60
CA ALA A 305 0.12 -15.15 -1.93
C ALA A 305 1.65 -15.11 -1.89
N SER A 306 2.31 -16.22 -1.56
CA SER A 306 3.75 -16.28 -1.34
C SER A 306 4.58 -16.55 -2.58
N VAL A 307 4.03 -17.26 -3.58
CA VAL A 307 4.80 -17.66 -4.77
C VAL A 307 4.28 -16.95 -6.01
N MET A 308 3.00 -17.10 -6.33
CA MET A 308 2.45 -16.58 -7.58
C MET A 308 2.47 -15.05 -7.62
N VAL A 309 2.02 -14.38 -6.55
CA VAL A 309 1.94 -12.91 -6.50
C VAL A 309 3.31 -12.23 -6.69
N PRO A 310 4.39 -12.61 -5.97
CA PRO A 310 5.72 -12.07 -6.23
C PRO A 310 6.24 -12.35 -7.64
N VAL A 311 6.03 -13.57 -8.16
CA VAL A 311 6.41 -13.93 -9.53
C VAL A 311 5.69 -13.04 -10.55
N PHE A 312 4.38 -12.85 -10.41
CA PHE A 312 3.61 -11.96 -11.28
C PHE A 312 4.09 -10.51 -11.22
N LYS A 313 4.44 -10.00 -10.03
CA LYS A 313 5.02 -8.66 -9.90
C LYS A 313 6.37 -8.55 -10.59
N VAL A 314 7.27 -9.51 -10.36
CA VAL A 314 8.61 -9.52 -10.93
C VAL A 314 8.55 -9.59 -12.46
N LEU A 315 7.73 -10.51 -13.00
CA LEU A 315 7.51 -10.63 -14.44
C LEU A 315 6.83 -9.40 -15.01
N GLY A 316 5.77 -8.90 -14.38
CA GLY A 316 5.06 -7.70 -14.81
C GLY A 316 5.97 -6.48 -14.89
N MET A 317 6.74 -6.20 -13.83
CA MET A 317 7.72 -5.12 -13.81
C MET A 317 8.85 -5.35 -14.81
N GLY A 318 9.38 -6.58 -14.91
CA GLY A 318 10.42 -6.94 -15.87
C GLY A 318 9.99 -6.69 -17.32
N ILE A 319 8.79 -7.15 -17.68
CA ILE A 319 8.19 -6.89 -19.00
C ILE A 319 8.10 -5.38 -19.24
N LEU A 320 7.56 -4.60 -18.30
CA LEU A 320 7.42 -3.14 -18.45
C LEU A 320 8.77 -2.44 -18.63
N LEU A 321 9.78 -2.83 -17.85
CA LEU A 321 11.12 -2.26 -17.92
C LEU A 321 11.86 -2.62 -19.22
N ILE A 322 11.83 -3.89 -19.63
CA ILE A 322 12.46 -4.37 -20.87
C ILE A 322 11.81 -3.69 -22.07
N SER A 323 10.48 -3.72 -22.17
CA SER A 323 9.76 -3.13 -23.29
C SER A 323 9.87 -1.60 -23.34
N THR A 324 10.14 -0.92 -22.22
CA THR A 324 10.46 0.52 -22.20
C THR A 324 11.87 0.78 -22.71
N ARG A 325 12.85 -0.06 -22.31
CA ARG A 325 14.24 0.05 -22.78
C ARG A 325 14.37 -0.21 -24.27
N LEU A 326 13.63 -1.18 -24.80
CA LEU A 326 13.58 -1.52 -26.22
C LEU A 326 12.77 -0.54 -27.08
N GLY A 327 12.11 0.46 -26.48
CA GLY A 327 11.30 1.43 -27.24
C GLY A 327 10.06 0.83 -27.91
N ALA A 328 9.54 -0.28 -27.38
CA ALA A 328 8.43 -1.00 -27.99
C ALA A 328 7.17 -0.12 -28.11
N ARG A 329 6.62 -0.01 -29.33
CA ARG A 329 5.47 0.85 -29.67
C ARG A 329 4.10 0.17 -29.48
N GLY A 330 4.08 -1.17 -29.46
CA GLY A 330 2.85 -1.95 -29.30
C GLY A 330 2.29 -1.94 -27.90
N TYR A 331 0.97 -2.16 -27.79
CA TYR A 331 0.27 -2.52 -26.55
C TYR A 331 0.43 -1.53 -25.38
N LEU A 332 0.69 -0.24 -25.64
CA LEU A 332 0.93 0.77 -24.58
C LEU A 332 -0.23 0.91 -23.60
N ARG A 333 -1.47 0.74 -24.08
CA ARG A 333 -2.67 0.77 -23.24
C ARG A 333 -2.73 -0.44 -22.30
N GLU A 334 -2.45 -1.63 -22.81
CA GLU A 334 -2.40 -2.86 -22.02
C GLU A 334 -1.24 -2.84 -21.03
N ARG A 335 -0.06 -2.36 -21.43
CA ARG A 335 1.06 -2.18 -20.51
C ARG A 335 0.73 -1.18 -19.39
N SER A 336 -0.05 -0.13 -19.68
CA SER A 336 -0.58 0.78 -18.65
C SER A 336 -1.61 0.11 -17.72
N VAL A 337 -2.33 -0.92 -18.20
CA VAL A 337 -3.19 -1.77 -17.35
C VAL A 337 -2.34 -2.68 -16.48
N ILE A 338 -1.33 -3.36 -17.05
CA ILE A 338 -0.40 -4.23 -16.33
C ILE A 338 0.25 -3.45 -15.17
N TYR A 339 0.77 -2.25 -15.42
CA TYR A 339 1.34 -1.40 -14.37
C TYR A 339 0.35 -1.19 -13.20
N ARG A 340 -0.90 -0.82 -13.51
CA ARG A 340 -1.93 -0.61 -12.48
C ARG A 340 -2.28 -1.89 -11.70
N VAL A 341 -2.29 -3.03 -12.38
CA VAL A 341 -2.53 -4.33 -11.72
C VAL A 341 -1.36 -4.68 -10.80
N VAL A 342 -0.12 -4.53 -11.26
CA VAL A 342 1.09 -4.76 -10.46
C VAL A 342 1.12 -3.86 -9.22
N GLU A 343 0.80 -2.57 -9.39
CA GLU A 343 0.72 -1.59 -8.30
C GLU A 343 -0.38 -1.95 -7.31
N ALA A 344 -1.58 -2.35 -7.78
CA ALA A 344 -2.70 -2.73 -6.93
C ALA A 344 -2.40 -3.99 -6.10
N ILE A 345 -1.76 -5.00 -6.70
CA ILE A 345 -1.35 -6.24 -6.02
C ILE A 345 -0.24 -5.96 -4.98
N GLY A 346 0.53 -4.88 -5.19
CA GLY A 346 1.52 -4.28 -4.27
C GLY A 346 1.38 -4.66 -2.79
N ARG A 347 0.38 -4.06 -2.16
CA ARG A 347 0.07 -4.16 -0.73
C ARG A 347 -0.40 -5.53 -0.24
N TRP A 348 -1.04 -6.33 -1.09
CA TRP A 348 -1.59 -7.66 -0.72
C TRP A 348 -0.49 -8.70 -0.50
N SER A 349 0.69 -8.47 -1.07
CA SER A 349 1.83 -9.37 -0.91
C SER A 349 2.40 -9.43 0.51
N MET A 350 1.94 -8.56 1.43
CA MET A 350 2.37 -8.53 2.84
C MET A 350 1.54 -9.46 3.76
N ILE A 351 0.48 -10.13 3.25
CA ILE A 351 -0.38 -11.02 4.06
C ILE A 351 0.45 -12.04 4.83
N ASP A 352 1.41 -12.70 4.17
CA ASP A 352 2.19 -13.78 4.79
C ASP A 352 3.12 -13.29 5.89
N VAL A 353 3.68 -12.08 5.75
CA VAL A 353 4.53 -11.46 6.79
C VAL A 353 3.69 -11.20 8.04
N PHE A 354 2.45 -10.72 7.88
CA PHE A 354 1.53 -10.53 9.00
C PHE A 354 1.11 -11.86 9.63
N MET A 355 0.76 -12.86 8.81
CA MET A 355 0.42 -14.19 9.29
C MET A 355 1.57 -14.79 10.14
N ILE A 356 2.81 -14.75 9.65
CA ILE A 356 3.97 -15.26 10.40
C ILE A 356 4.16 -14.49 11.71
N SER A 357 4.03 -13.17 11.69
CA SER A 357 4.14 -12.34 12.91
C SER A 357 3.12 -12.75 13.98
N ILE A 358 1.86 -12.96 13.59
CA ILE A 358 0.77 -13.33 14.50
C ILE A 358 0.96 -14.75 15.02
N LEU A 359 1.23 -15.70 14.13
CA LEU A 359 1.43 -17.11 14.50
C LEU A 359 2.62 -17.27 15.46
N THR A 360 3.72 -16.56 15.18
CA THR A 360 4.90 -16.54 16.04
C THR A 360 4.54 -15.98 17.42
N ALA A 361 3.80 -14.86 17.48
CA ALA A 361 3.42 -14.24 18.76
C ALA A 361 2.58 -15.17 19.62
N LEU A 362 1.59 -15.85 19.02
CA LEU A 362 0.65 -16.70 19.74
C LEU A 362 1.28 -17.99 20.26
N VAL A 363 2.12 -18.63 19.46
CA VAL A 363 2.72 -19.91 19.86
C VAL A 363 3.84 -19.73 20.88
N HIS A 364 4.58 -18.62 20.82
CA HIS A 364 5.64 -18.34 21.80
C HIS A 364 5.10 -18.09 23.22
N LEU A 365 3.83 -17.69 23.36
CA LEU A 365 3.22 -17.42 24.65
C LEU A 365 2.89 -18.71 25.44
N ASP A 366 2.76 -19.86 24.78
CA ASP A 366 2.22 -21.08 25.41
C ASP A 366 3.26 -22.16 25.74
N ARG A 367 4.56 -21.89 25.55
CA ARG A 367 5.72 -22.74 25.96
C ARG A 367 5.77 -24.21 25.49
N LEU A 368 4.73 -24.75 24.85
CA LEU A 368 4.63 -26.14 24.40
C LEU A 368 5.30 -26.38 23.04
N ALA A 369 5.31 -25.37 22.18
CA ALA A 369 5.99 -25.38 20.90
C ALA A 369 6.61 -23.99 20.68
N THR A 370 7.78 -23.94 20.02
CA THR A 370 8.36 -22.66 19.61
C THR A 370 8.35 -22.56 18.10
N ILE A 371 7.60 -21.59 17.60
CA ILE A 371 7.62 -21.19 16.21
C ILE A 371 8.60 -20.02 16.13
N THR A 372 9.66 -20.18 15.34
CA THR A 372 10.61 -19.10 15.06
C THR A 372 10.61 -18.76 13.58
N PRO A 373 10.60 -17.47 13.22
CA PRO A 373 10.71 -17.05 11.83
C PRO A 373 12.11 -17.43 11.32
N GLY A 374 12.15 -18.24 10.27
CA GLY A 374 13.41 -18.60 9.63
C GLY A 374 13.97 -17.47 8.75
N PRO A 375 15.24 -17.57 8.32
CA PRO A 375 15.87 -16.55 7.46
C PRO A 375 15.14 -16.36 6.13
N GLY A 376 14.44 -17.40 5.63
CA GLY A 376 13.59 -17.30 4.44
C GLY A 376 12.48 -16.26 4.59
N ALA A 377 11.91 -16.10 5.80
CA ALA A 377 10.84 -15.13 6.07
C ALA A 377 11.34 -13.69 5.95
N VAL A 378 12.57 -13.42 6.43
CA VAL A 378 13.21 -12.10 6.32
C VAL A 378 13.52 -11.79 4.86
N CYS A 379 14.10 -12.74 4.12
CA CYS A 379 14.34 -12.58 2.68
C CYS A 379 13.03 -12.32 1.92
N PHE A 380 11.97 -13.07 2.24
CA PHE A 380 10.65 -12.88 1.64
C PHE A 380 10.10 -11.48 1.91
N CYS A 381 10.15 -11.01 3.16
CA CYS A 381 9.72 -9.67 3.54
C CYS A 381 10.46 -8.58 2.73
N LEU A 382 11.79 -8.73 2.56
CA LEU A 382 12.58 -7.82 1.75
C LEU A 382 12.19 -7.85 0.26
N VAL A 383 11.90 -9.01 -0.31
CA VAL A 383 11.40 -9.12 -1.70
C VAL A 383 10.09 -8.34 -1.86
N VAL A 384 9.16 -8.48 -0.93
CA VAL A 384 7.87 -7.77 -0.97
C VAL A 384 8.07 -6.25 -0.93
N ILE A 385 8.91 -5.77 -0.02
CA ILE A 385 9.22 -4.34 0.11
C ILE A 385 9.94 -3.81 -1.14
N LEU A 386 10.96 -4.51 -1.64
CA LEU A 386 11.73 -4.10 -2.81
C LEU A 386 10.88 -4.08 -4.09
N THR A 387 10.00 -5.07 -4.29
CA THR A 387 9.09 -5.08 -5.45
C THR A 387 8.06 -3.96 -5.37
N MET A 388 7.57 -3.63 -4.17
CA MET A 388 6.67 -2.48 -3.96
C MET A 388 7.39 -1.15 -4.25
N LEU A 389 8.61 -0.97 -3.75
CA LEU A 389 9.43 0.21 -4.02
C LEU A 389 9.81 0.32 -5.51
N ALA A 390 10.10 -0.81 -6.18
CA ALA A 390 10.41 -0.83 -7.61
C ALA A 390 9.23 -0.30 -8.45
N ALA A 391 8.01 -0.70 -8.10
CA ALA A 391 6.78 -0.22 -8.74
C ALA A 391 6.55 1.27 -8.46
N MET A 392 6.68 1.72 -7.20
CA MET A 392 6.52 3.13 -6.82
C MET A 392 7.54 4.07 -7.48
N ARG A 393 8.74 3.56 -7.81
CA ARG A 393 9.79 4.35 -8.48
C ARG A 393 9.66 4.37 -10.00
N PHE A 394 8.87 3.47 -10.58
CA PHE A 394 8.71 3.37 -12.02
C PHE A 394 7.74 4.43 -12.54
N ASP A 395 8.20 5.29 -13.46
CA ASP A 395 7.37 6.30 -14.11
C ASP A 395 6.75 5.70 -15.39
N PRO A 396 5.44 5.36 -15.39
CA PRO A 396 4.78 4.74 -16.55
C PRO A 396 4.75 5.66 -17.78
N ARG A 397 4.93 6.97 -17.62
CA ARG A 397 4.99 7.91 -18.75
C ARG A 397 6.21 7.68 -19.64
N LEU A 398 7.28 7.09 -19.10
CA LEU A 398 8.48 6.74 -19.86
C LEU A 398 8.20 5.71 -20.96
N MET A 399 7.22 4.82 -20.76
CA MET A 399 6.78 3.87 -21.79
C MET A 399 6.26 4.60 -23.03
N TRP A 400 5.48 5.66 -22.81
CA TRP A 400 4.88 6.47 -23.86
C TRP A 400 5.87 7.41 -24.53
N ASP A 401 6.90 7.86 -23.81
CA ASP A 401 7.98 8.66 -24.38
C ASP A 401 8.92 7.81 -25.24
N ALA A 402 9.25 6.59 -24.77
CA ALA A 402 10.11 5.67 -25.50
C ALA A 402 9.49 5.27 -26.85
N ALA A 403 8.17 5.02 -26.89
CA ALA A 403 7.45 4.71 -28.12
C ALA A 403 7.45 5.85 -29.16
N ARG A 404 7.61 7.11 -28.74
CA ARG A 404 7.65 8.27 -29.64
C ARG A 404 9.01 8.53 -30.27
N ARG A 405 10.08 7.91 -29.77
CA ARG A 405 11.41 8.09 -30.38
C ARG A 405 11.38 7.48 -31.79
N PRO A 406 11.81 8.20 -32.84
CA PRO A 406 12.03 7.58 -34.14
C PRO A 406 13.02 6.42 -33.97
N LEU A 407 12.77 5.29 -34.63
CA LEU A 407 13.71 4.18 -34.67
C LEU A 407 14.94 4.73 -35.41
N ALA A 408 16.09 4.76 -34.73
CA ALA A 408 17.35 5.16 -35.32
C ALA A 408 17.83 4.12 -36.33
#